data_AF-A0A3S1AI29-F1
#
_entry.id   AF-A0A3S1AI29-F1
#
_cell.length_a   1.000
_cell.length_b   1.000
_cell.length_c   1.000
_cell.angle_alpha   90.00
_cell.angle_beta   90.00
_cell.angle_gamma   90.00
#
_symmetry.space_group_name_H-M   'P 1'
#
loop_
_entity.id
_entity.type
_entity.pdbx_description
1 polymer ?
#
loop_
_entity_poly.entity_id
_entity_poly.type
_entity_poly.pdbx_seq_one_letter_code
_entity_poly.pdbx_strand_id
1 'polypeptide(L)'
;MDKSLRNTLRNVVTQCRKILEEAVAEVLEGQFGIYTSGKLEDASRMEHLSSDDLEYREQLLIHLQHIQAAGTSGKAVKQLEKQIDRQEALISELQDFEEKLRRAANLNLEPDLNDGVVLNIAPLWELVPWSEAKKYWQELTAGKYEWSTIGKQLRAKGIVKC
;
A
#
# COMPACT_ATOMS: atom_id res chain seq x y z
N MET A 1 5.10 5.32 -11.76
CA MET A 1 6.14 4.86 -10.81
C MET A 1 5.97 3.36 -10.67
N ASP A 2 7.01 2.58 -10.95
CA ASP A 2 6.98 1.12 -10.86
C ASP A 2 6.70 0.64 -9.43
N LYS A 3 5.83 -0.37 -9.29
CA LYS A 3 5.41 -0.95 -8.00
C LYS A 3 6.60 -1.57 -7.27
N SER A 4 7.52 -2.19 -8.02
CA SER A 4 8.74 -2.76 -7.44
C SER A 4 9.63 -1.67 -6.86
N LEU A 5 9.90 -0.61 -7.62
CA LEU A 5 10.71 0.53 -7.16
C LEU A 5 10.15 1.18 -5.88
N ARG A 6 8.82 1.40 -5.81
CA ARG A 6 8.18 1.98 -4.61
C ARG A 6 8.34 1.08 -3.38
N ASN A 7 8.15 -0.23 -3.55
CA ASN A 7 8.31 -1.19 -2.46
C ASN A 7 9.76 -1.24 -1.96
N THR A 8 10.74 -1.22 -2.87
CA THR A 8 12.16 -1.16 -2.50
C THR A 8 12.46 0.11 -1.70
N LEU A 9 12.02 1.28 -2.17
CA LEU A 9 12.23 2.54 -1.47
C LEU A 9 11.58 2.53 -0.08
N ARG A 10 10.34 2.06 0.04
CA ARG A 10 9.66 1.93 1.33
C ARG A 10 10.45 1.05 2.29
N ASN A 11 10.88 -0.13 1.85
CA ASN A 11 11.64 -1.06 2.67
C ASN A 11 12.97 -0.47 3.14
N VAL A 12 13.71 0.18 2.23
CA VAL A 12 14.98 0.86 2.58
C VAL A 12 14.74 1.96 3.59
N VAL A 13 13.74 2.82 3.38
CA VAL A 13 13.40 3.89 4.32
C VAL A 13 13.02 3.33 5.70
N THR A 14 12.21 2.26 5.74
CA THR A 14 11.85 1.58 7.00
C THR A 14 13.09 1.01 7.71
N GLN A 15 14.02 0.40 6.98
CA GLN A 15 15.26 -0.12 7.55
C GLN A 15 16.17 0.99 8.08
N CYS A 16 16.38 2.05 7.30
CA CYS A 16 17.16 3.21 7.74
C CYS A 16 16.55 3.85 8.98
N ARG A 17 15.21 3.98 9.03
CA ARG A 17 14.52 4.48 10.22
C ARG A 17 14.82 3.61 11.43
N LYS A 18 14.68 2.29 11.29
CA LYS A 18 14.92 1.36 12.41
C LYS A 18 16.35 1.46 12.94
N ILE A 19 17.34 1.49 12.05
CA ILE A 19 18.75 1.64 12.42
C ILE A 19 18.98 2.97 13.14
N LEU A 20 18.38 4.05 12.64
CA LEU A 20 18.50 5.38 13.26
C LEU A 20 17.80 5.41 14.63
N GLU A 21 16.62 4.82 14.76
CA GLU A 21 15.89 4.71 16.03
C GLU A 21 16.68 3.91 17.06
N GLU A 22 17.28 2.79 16.67
CA GLU A 22 18.13 1.96 17.54
C GLU A 22 19.39 2.71 17.96
N ALA A 23 20.13 3.30 17.02
CA ALA A 23 21.35 4.05 17.32
C ALA A 23 21.09 5.27 18.21
N VAL A 24 20.00 6.00 17.97
CA VAL A 24 19.60 7.13 18.82
C VAL A 24 19.18 6.66 20.20
N ALA A 25 18.46 5.53 20.31
CA ALA A 25 18.09 4.97 21.61
C ALA A 25 19.32 4.56 22.43
N GLU A 26 20.31 3.91 21.80
CA GLU A 26 21.57 3.52 22.45
C GLU A 26 22.33 4.74 22.99
N VAL A 27 22.41 5.83 22.23
CA VAL A 27 23.07 7.07 22.66
C VAL A 27 22.29 7.73 23.81
N LEU A 28 20.96 7.84 23.67
CA LEU A 28 20.11 8.44 24.70
C LEU A 28 20.17 7.66 26.01
N GLU A 29 20.15 6.33 25.96
CA GLU A 29 20.23 5.45 27.13
C GLU A 29 21.64 5.43 27.73
N GLY A 30 22.66 5.21 26.91
CA GLY A 30 24.04 5.01 27.38
C GLY A 30 24.74 6.29 27.81
N GLN A 31 24.64 7.36 27.02
CA GLN A 31 25.34 8.62 27.31
C GLN A 31 24.50 9.50 28.23
N PHE A 32 23.21 9.62 27.95
CA PHE A 32 22.34 10.56 28.64
C PHE A 32 21.40 9.91 29.66
N GLY A 33 21.31 8.58 29.80
CA GLY A 33 20.36 7.96 30.75
C GLY A 33 18.89 8.37 30.55
N ILE A 34 18.50 8.56 29.30
CA ILE A 34 17.12 8.80 28.85
C ILE A 34 16.60 7.49 28.27
N TYR A 35 15.79 6.77 29.02
CA TYR A 35 15.33 5.45 28.61
C TYR A 35 14.08 5.51 27.74
N THR A 36 14.03 4.64 26.74
CA THR A 36 12.86 4.44 25.87
C THR A 36 11.58 4.07 26.63
N SER A 37 11.73 3.51 27.83
CA SER A 37 10.64 3.25 28.79
C SER A 37 10.01 4.50 29.41
N GLY A 38 10.61 5.68 29.23
CA GLY A 38 10.22 6.94 29.86
C GLY A 38 10.87 7.20 31.22
N LYS A 39 11.74 6.30 31.69
CA LYS A 39 12.56 6.52 32.88
C LYS A 39 13.67 7.52 32.55
N LEU A 40 13.92 8.44 33.48
CA LEU A 40 15.04 9.38 33.42
C LEU A 40 15.99 9.09 34.58
N GLU A 41 17.28 8.98 34.30
CA GLU A 41 18.30 8.86 35.33
C GLU A 41 18.66 10.21 35.94
N ASP A 42 18.99 10.20 37.23
CA ASP A 42 19.31 11.42 37.97
C ASP A 42 20.59 12.06 37.42
N ALA A 43 20.55 13.36 37.16
CA ALA A 43 21.69 14.11 36.62
C ALA A 43 22.92 14.04 37.55
N SER A 44 22.72 13.87 38.85
CA SER A 44 23.80 13.73 39.83
C SER A 44 24.63 12.46 39.65
N ARG A 45 24.10 11.46 38.92
CA ARG A 45 24.81 10.20 38.61
C ARG A 45 25.57 10.26 37.27
N MET A 46 25.45 11.37 36.55
CA MET A 46 26.07 11.60 35.25
C MET A 46 27.43 12.29 35.37
N GLU A 47 28.29 11.76 36.24
CA GLU A 47 29.61 12.33 36.54
C GLU A 47 30.57 12.32 35.33
N HIS A 48 30.27 11.52 34.30
CA HIS A 48 31.05 11.39 33.08
C HIS A 48 30.72 12.45 32.01
N LEU A 49 29.66 13.24 32.18
CA LEU A 49 29.26 14.25 31.18
C LEU A 49 30.07 15.54 31.35
N SER A 50 30.50 16.11 30.21
CA SER A 50 31.09 17.45 30.19
C SER A 50 30.02 18.52 30.45
N SER A 51 30.45 19.77 30.70
CA SER A 51 29.51 20.89 30.85
C SER A 51 28.62 21.07 29.61
N ASP A 52 29.20 20.90 28.41
CA ASP A 52 28.48 21.03 27.15
C ASP A 52 27.47 19.89 26.98
N ASP A 53 27.83 18.67 27.38
CA ASP A 53 26.93 17.51 27.32
C ASP A 53 25.77 17.61 28.33
N LEU A 54 26.00 18.23 29.49
CA LEU A 54 24.96 18.50 30.48
C LEU A 54 23.96 19.54 29.97
N GLU A 55 24.44 20.60 29.32
CA GLU A 55 23.57 21.60 28.68
C GLU A 55 22.75 20.95 27.53
N TYR A 56 23.41 20.14 26.70
CA TYR A 56 22.73 19.39 25.64
C TYR A 56 21.66 18.44 26.20
N ARG A 57 21.97 17.73 27.30
CA ARG A 57 21.00 16.90 28.03
C ARG A 57 19.78 17.69 28.48
N GLU A 58 19.98 18.87 29.06
CA GLU A 58 18.87 19.71 29.51
C GLU A 58 17.96 20.12 28.34
N GLN A 59 18.56 20.53 27.22
CA GLN A 59 17.81 20.85 26.00
C GLN A 59 16.99 19.67 25.48
N LEU A 60 17.56 18.46 25.50
CA LEU A 60 16.84 17.23 25.12
C LEU A 60 15.61 17.00 26.01
N LEU A 61 15.74 17.18 27.32
CA LEU A 61 14.63 17.00 28.26
C LEU A 61 13.49 18.01 28.03
N ILE A 62 13.84 19.28 27.77
CA ILE A 62 12.87 20.32 27.43
C ILE A 62 12.10 19.94 26.15
N HIS A 63 12.82 19.51 25.11
CA HIS A 63 12.19 19.08 23.86
C HIS A 63 11.29 17.86 24.05
N LEU A 64 11.70 16.88 24.84
CA LEU A 64 10.89 15.72 25.15
C LEU A 64 9.59 16.08 25.88
N GLN A 65 9.66 16.99 26.86
CA GLN A 65 8.46 17.51 27.53
C GLN A 65 7.52 18.21 26.54
N HIS A 66 8.07 19.01 25.63
CA HIS A 66 7.26 19.69 24.62
C HIS A 66 6.56 18.70 23.67
N ILE A 67 7.26 17.66 23.21
CA ILE A 67 6.69 16.61 22.35
C ILE A 67 5.62 15.81 23.10
N GLN A 68 5.85 15.48 24.38
CA GLN A 68 4.86 14.81 25.23
C GLN A 68 3.60 15.68 25.41
N ALA A 69 3.78 16.98 25.66
CA ALA A 69 2.69 17.94 25.80
C ALA A 69 1.92 18.16 24.49
N ALA A 70 2.62 18.16 23.34
CA ALA A 70 2.03 18.26 22.01
C ALA A 70 1.27 16.98 21.59
N GLY A 71 1.23 15.94 22.42
CA GLY A 71 0.47 14.72 22.16
C GLY A 71 1.01 13.88 21.00
N THR A 72 2.20 14.21 20.48
CA THR A 72 2.90 13.50 19.39
C THR A 72 3.54 12.19 19.86
N SER A 73 2.81 11.50 20.74
CA SER A 73 3.09 10.14 21.15
C SER A 73 3.18 9.22 19.93
N GLY A 74 4.01 8.18 19.98
CA GLY A 74 4.20 7.23 18.87
C GLY A 74 2.90 6.59 18.34
N LYS A 75 1.79 6.71 19.07
CA LYS A 75 0.44 6.36 18.61
C LYS A 75 -0.04 7.24 17.43
N ALA A 76 0.22 8.54 17.45
CA ALA A 76 -0.15 9.45 16.37
C ALA A 76 0.66 9.16 15.09
N VAL A 77 1.96 8.91 15.24
CA VAL A 77 2.84 8.49 14.13
C VAL A 77 2.36 7.16 13.54
N LYS A 78 2.10 6.14 14.38
CA LYS A 78 1.55 4.85 13.91
C LYS A 78 0.18 4.99 13.23
N GLN A 79 -0.63 5.97 13.64
CA GLN A 79 -1.92 6.23 12.99
C GLN A 79 -1.73 6.85 11.60
N LEU A 80 -0.79 7.77 11.44
CA LEU A 80 -0.42 8.35 10.14
C LEU A 80 0.16 7.29 9.20
N GLU A 81 1.05 6.42 9.68
CA GLU A 81 1.58 5.28 8.91
C GLU A 81 0.46 4.39 8.37
N LYS A 82 -0.50 4.00 9.24
CA LYS A 82 -1.66 3.20 8.83
C LYS A 82 -2.54 3.92 7.80
N GLN A 83 -2.68 5.24 7.90
CA GLN A 83 -3.45 6.03 6.94
C GLN A 83 -2.75 6.07 5.58
N ILE A 84 -1.42 6.22 5.56
CA ILE A 84 -0.61 6.15 4.34
C ILE A 84 -0.75 4.77 3.71
N ASP A 85 -0.56 3.68 4.46
CA ASP A 85 -0.69 2.31 3.95
C ASP A 85 -2.09 2.07 3.34
N ARG A 86 -3.14 2.58 3.98
CA ARG A 86 -4.51 2.47 3.47
C ARG A 86 -4.70 3.26 2.17
N GLN A 87 -4.13 4.44 2.05
CA GLN A 87 -4.19 5.24 0.82
C GLN A 87 -3.40 4.56 -0.32
N GLU A 88 -2.23 3.98 -0.02
CA GLU A 88 -1.45 3.23 -1.01
C GLU A 88 -2.19 1.99 -1.52
N ALA A 89 -2.85 1.25 -0.61
CA ALA A 89 -3.68 0.11 -0.98
C ALA A 89 -4.83 0.52 -1.91
N LEU A 90 -5.56 1.59 -1.56
CA LEU A 90 -6.64 2.13 -2.39
C LEU A 90 -6.16 2.55 -3.78
N ILE A 91 -5.01 3.23 -3.87
CA ILE A 91 -4.42 3.60 -5.16
C ILE A 91 -4.12 2.35 -5.99
N SER A 92 -3.57 1.30 -5.38
CA SER A 92 -3.30 0.04 -6.09
C SER A 92 -4.59 -0.64 -6.58
N GLU A 93 -5.67 -0.61 -5.79
CA GLU A 93 -6.98 -1.15 -6.19
C GLU A 93 -7.58 -0.36 -7.36
N LEU A 94 -7.50 0.97 -7.33
CA LEU A 94 -7.98 1.83 -8.40
C LEU A 94 -7.20 1.61 -9.70
N GLN A 95 -5.89 1.39 -9.62
CA GLN A 95 -5.06 1.08 -10.79
C GLN A 95 -5.44 -0.29 -11.40
N ASP A 96 -5.64 -1.33 -10.57
CA ASP A 96 -6.09 -2.64 -11.05
C ASP A 96 -7.49 -2.55 -11.69
N PHE A 97 -8.40 -1.77 -11.09
CA PHE A 97 -9.72 -1.53 -11.67
C PHE A 97 -9.65 -0.78 -13.00
N GLU A 98 -8.82 0.26 -13.10
CA GLU A 98 -8.59 1.00 -14.35
C GLU A 98 -8.04 0.09 -15.45
N GLU A 99 -7.10 -0.80 -15.12
CA GLU A 99 -6.52 -1.73 -16.07
C GLU A 99 -7.57 -2.73 -16.60
N LYS A 100 -8.40 -3.29 -15.70
CA LYS A 100 -9.52 -4.17 -16.06
C LYS A 100 -10.56 -3.47 -16.94
N LEU A 101 -10.89 -2.22 -16.60
CA LEU A 101 -11.81 -1.39 -17.40
C LEU A 101 -11.25 -1.15 -18.79
N ARG A 102 -9.96 -0.80 -18.88
CA ARG A 102 -9.26 -0.57 -20.14
C ARG A 102 -9.24 -1.84 -21.00
N ARG A 103 -8.95 -3.01 -20.41
CA ARG A 103 -9.01 -4.29 -21.13
C ARG A 103 -10.39 -4.56 -21.71
N ALA A 104 -11.45 -4.41 -20.91
CA ALA A 104 -12.81 -4.61 -21.36
C ALA A 104 -13.21 -3.61 -22.46
N ALA A 105 -12.91 -2.32 -22.28
CA ALA A 105 -13.22 -1.28 -23.26
C ALA A 105 -12.49 -1.49 -24.59
N ASN A 106 -11.22 -1.92 -24.55
CA ASN A 106 -10.43 -2.20 -25.74
C ASN A 106 -10.95 -3.39 -26.57
N LEU A 107 -11.83 -4.24 -26.00
CA LEU A 107 -12.51 -5.26 -26.79
C LEU A 107 -13.45 -4.61 -27.82
N ASN A 108 -13.96 -3.40 -27.55
CA ASN A 108 -14.86 -2.65 -28.43
C ASN A 108 -15.94 -3.56 -29.03
N LEU A 109 -16.70 -4.18 -28.12
CA LEU A 109 -17.77 -5.14 -28.44
C LEU A 109 -19.12 -4.44 -28.41
N GLU A 110 -19.96 -4.78 -29.37
CA GLU A 110 -21.35 -4.35 -29.40
C GLU A 110 -22.24 -5.46 -28.83
N PRO A 111 -22.99 -5.20 -27.73
CA PRO A 111 -23.94 -6.17 -27.19
C PRO A 111 -25.06 -6.51 -28.18
N ASP A 112 -25.49 -7.78 -28.20
CA ASP A 112 -26.59 -8.27 -29.02
C ASP A 112 -27.67 -8.92 -28.13
N LEU A 113 -28.93 -8.53 -28.32
CA LEU A 113 -30.03 -9.10 -27.54
C LEU A 113 -30.15 -10.63 -27.67
N ASN A 114 -29.82 -11.18 -28.83
CA ASN A 114 -29.90 -12.62 -29.12
C ASN A 114 -28.87 -13.44 -28.33
N ASP A 115 -27.78 -12.81 -27.88
CA ASP A 115 -26.74 -13.43 -27.07
C ASP A 115 -27.14 -13.58 -25.59
N GLY A 116 -28.25 -12.94 -25.20
CA GLY A 116 -28.73 -12.90 -23.82
C GLY A 116 -27.77 -12.15 -22.90
N VAL A 117 -28.21 -11.89 -21.67
CA VAL A 117 -27.40 -11.13 -20.68
C VAL A 117 -26.05 -11.81 -20.41
N VAL A 118 -26.04 -13.14 -20.45
CA VAL A 118 -24.93 -13.96 -20.01
C VAL A 118 -23.71 -13.89 -20.94
N LEU A 119 -23.92 -13.92 -22.27
CA LEU A 119 -22.81 -13.79 -23.21
C LEU A 119 -22.38 -12.33 -23.39
N ASN A 120 -23.30 -11.37 -23.27
CA ASN A 120 -23.00 -9.94 -23.29
C ASN A 120 -22.15 -9.50 -22.09
N ILE A 121 -22.39 -10.06 -20.90
CA ILE A 121 -21.64 -9.70 -19.68
C ILE A 121 -20.32 -10.46 -19.55
N ALA A 122 -20.18 -11.62 -20.23
CA ALA A 122 -18.99 -12.46 -20.12
C ALA A 122 -17.66 -11.71 -20.38
N PRO A 123 -17.55 -10.82 -21.39
CA PRO A 123 -16.35 -9.99 -21.58
C PRO A 123 -15.98 -9.08 -20.39
N LEU A 124 -16.93 -8.79 -19.48
CA LEU A 124 -16.74 -7.94 -18.32
C LEU A 124 -16.42 -8.74 -17.04
N TRP A 125 -16.09 -10.03 -17.14
CA TRP A 125 -15.91 -10.93 -16.00
C TRP A 125 -14.87 -10.47 -14.95
N GLU A 126 -13.91 -9.63 -15.32
CA GLU A 126 -12.92 -9.07 -14.38
C GLU A 126 -13.48 -7.91 -13.54
N LEU A 127 -14.56 -7.28 -14.00
CA LEU A 127 -15.18 -6.09 -13.41
C LEU A 127 -16.43 -6.43 -12.60
N VAL A 128 -17.15 -7.48 -12.99
CA VAL A 128 -18.40 -7.87 -12.33
C VAL A 128 -18.12 -8.87 -11.21
N PRO A 129 -18.79 -8.76 -10.05
CA PRO A 129 -18.66 -9.71 -8.94
C PRO A 129 -19.46 -11.01 -9.20
N TRP A 130 -19.49 -11.49 -10.45
CA TRP A 130 -20.32 -12.61 -10.87
C TRP A 130 -19.46 -13.75 -11.43
N SER A 131 -19.42 -14.89 -10.71
CA SER A 131 -18.55 -16.02 -11.07
C SER A 131 -18.90 -16.66 -12.42
N GLU A 132 -20.16 -16.57 -12.81
CA GLU A 132 -20.72 -17.13 -14.02
C GLU A 132 -20.22 -16.38 -15.25
N ALA A 133 -20.05 -15.06 -15.17
CA ALA A 133 -19.47 -14.27 -16.26
C ALA A 133 -18.10 -14.83 -16.69
N LYS A 134 -17.27 -15.22 -15.71
CA LYS A 134 -15.96 -15.84 -15.98
C LYS A 134 -16.09 -17.20 -16.66
N LYS A 135 -17.07 -18.02 -16.24
CA LYS A 135 -17.34 -19.32 -16.89
C LYS A 135 -17.72 -19.11 -18.35
N TYR A 136 -18.68 -18.23 -18.65
CA TYR A 136 -19.12 -18.00 -20.02
C TYR A 136 -18.05 -17.32 -20.88
N TRP A 137 -17.17 -16.50 -20.30
CA TRP A 137 -15.98 -15.98 -20.99
C TRP A 137 -15.05 -17.10 -21.45
N GLN A 138 -14.77 -18.08 -20.57
CA GLN A 138 -13.95 -19.23 -20.92
C GLN A 138 -14.59 -20.08 -22.03
N GLU A 139 -15.92 -20.22 -22.01
CA GLU A 139 -16.66 -20.96 -23.03
C GLU A 139 -16.74 -20.22 -24.38
N LEU A 140 -16.89 -18.89 -24.37
CA LEU A 140 -16.80 -18.03 -25.55
C LEU A 140 -15.42 -18.11 -26.20
N THR A 141 -14.36 -17.94 -25.42
CA THR A 141 -12.96 -18.01 -25.90
C THR A 141 -12.57 -19.41 -26.39
N ALA A 142 -13.25 -20.45 -25.89
CA ALA A 142 -13.14 -21.83 -26.39
C ALA A 142 -14.02 -22.11 -27.63
N GLY A 143 -14.78 -21.14 -28.13
CA GLY A 143 -15.56 -21.29 -29.36
C GLY A 143 -16.90 -22.03 -29.21
N LYS A 144 -17.38 -22.31 -27.99
CA LYS A 144 -18.62 -23.08 -27.78
C LYS A 144 -19.90 -22.42 -28.32
N TYR A 145 -19.86 -21.11 -28.57
CA TYR A 145 -21.01 -20.31 -29.00
C TYR A 145 -20.81 -19.74 -30.41
N GLU A 146 -20.65 -20.60 -31.41
CA GLU A 146 -20.49 -20.22 -32.84
C GLU A 146 -21.62 -19.30 -33.35
N TRP A 147 -22.83 -19.48 -32.84
CA TRP A 147 -23.99 -18.70 -33.24
C TRP A 147 -23.96 -17.26 -32.70
N SER A 148 -23.21 -17.01 -31.62
CA SER A 148 -23.22 -15.76 -30.87
C SER A 148 -22.56 -14.62 -31.62
N THR A 149 -23.17 -13.45 -31.56
CA THR A 149 -22.63 -12.22 -32.16
C THR A 149 -21.36 -11.76 -31.42
N ILE A 150 -21.35 -11.80 -30.09
CA ILE A 150 -20.15 -11.59 -29.25
C ILE A 150 -19.05 -12.59 -29.62
N GLY A 151 -19.37 -13.88 -29.76
CA GLY A 151 -18.42 -14.90 -30.17
C GLY A 151 -17.78 -14.61 -31.53
N LYS A 152 -18.58 -14.19 -32.52
CA LYS A 152 -18.12 -13.79 -33.85
C LYS A 152 -17.22 -12.54 -33.80
N GLN A 153 -17.60 -11.52 -33.02
CA GLN A 153 -16.78 -10.32 -32.82
C GLN A 153 -15.42 -10.64 -32.18
N LEU A 154 -15.39 -11.51 -31.17
CA LEU A 154 -14.15 -11.95 -30.53
C LEU A 154 -13.26 -12.77 -31.48
N ARG A 155 -13.85 -13.59 -32.36
CA ARG A 155 -13.11 -14.32 -33.41
C ARG A 155 -12.50 -13.39 -34.44
N ALA A 156 -13.23 -12.38 -34.90
CA ALA A 156 -12.70 -11.35 -35.80
C ALA A 156 -11.50 -10.59 -35.21
N LYS A 157 -11.41 -10.54 -33.88
CA LYS A 157 -10.31 -9.94 -33.12
C LYS A 157 -9.21 -10.93 -32.73
N GLY A 158 -9.30 -12.20 -33.15
CA GLY A 158 -8.29 -13.24 -32.89
C GLY A 158 -8.24 -13.76 -31.45
N ILE A 159 -9.29 -13.52 -30.66
CA ILE A 159 -9.34 -13.90 -29.23
C ILE A 159 -9.88 -15.34 -29.03
N VAL A 160 -10.78 -15.77 -29.91
CA VAL A 160 -11.38 -17.11 -29.87
C VAL A 160 -10.53 -18.09 -30.69
N LYS A 161 -10.30 -19.30 -30.16
CA LYS A 161 -9.60 -20.37 -30.89
C LYS A 161 -10.44 -20.86 -32.05
N CYS A 162 -9.83 -20.92 -33.25
CA CYS A 162 -10.39 -21.61 -34.42
C CYS A 162 -10.38 -23.13 -34.22
#